data_AF-A0A6I9X4C5-F1
#
_entry.id   AF-A0A6I9X4C5-F1
#
_cell.length_a   1.000
_cell.length_b   1.000
_cell.length_c   1.000
_cell.angle_alpha   90.00
_cell.angle_beta   90.00
_cell.angle_gamma   90.00
#
_symmetry.space_group_name_H-M   'P 1'
#
loop_
_entity.id
_entity.type
_entity.pdbx_description
1 polymer ?
#
loop_
_entity_poly.entity_id
_entity_poly.type
_entity_poly.pdbx_seq_one_letter_code
_entity_poly.pdbx_strand_id
1 'polypeptide(L)'
;SPSLVVTDFGCCLADKNHGLYLPYNTHDIDKGGNIALMAPEVITAEPGPFTSINYTKADFWTVGTIAYEIFGMKNPFHGEKEQAALNNYNYIENELPTLPDSLPSIINAIIKNALSRSLYKRLDSELAATVMQLYLWAPSSWLKSETQLPTSNEIMQWLLCLTTKVLCEGRKTNLFSSHESSADTEHNISRHNANKRILSIRSCGRRTMPEYQLIASFLSRVTLANVKNALKWIQRNI
;
A
#
# COMPACT_ATOMS: atom_id res chain seq x y z
N SER A 1 -3.88 -14.93 7.94
CA SER A 1 -3.26 -13.70 7.40
C SER A 1 -4.02 -12.49 7.91
N PRO A 2 -3.33 -11.49 8.47
CA PRO A 2 -3.96 -10.27 8.99
C PRO A 2 -4.42 -9.35 7.86
N SER A 3 -5.48 -8.58 8.11
CA SER A 3 -5.88 -7.43 7.28
C SER A 3 -5.41 -6.15 7.97
N LEU A 4 -4.81 -5.23 7.21
CA LEU A 4 -4.36 -3.93 7.67
C LEU A 4 -5.38 -2.86 7.29
N VAL A 5 -5.69 -1.96 8.22
CA VAL A 5 -6.54 -0.78 7.99
C VAL A 5 -5.87 0.45 8.57
N VAL A 6 -6.06 1.60 7.92
CA VAL A 6 -5.71 2.91 8.49
C VAL A 6 -6.89 3.39 9.33
N THR A 7 -6.61 3.82 10.54
CA THR A 7 -7.61 4.32 11.50
C THR A 7 -7.19 5.70 11.99
N ASP A 8 -8.09 6.38 12.70
CA ASP A 8 -7.88 7.71 13.28
C ASP A 8 -7.54 8.80 12.24
N PHE A 9 -8.60 9.38 11.68
CA PHE A 9 -8.50 10.47 10.71
C PHE A 9 -8.65 11.85 11.37
N GLY A 10 -8.45 11.98 12.68
CA GLY A 10 -8.60 13.24 13.41
C GLY A 10 -7.67 14.37 12.93
N CYS A 11 -6.52 14.01 12.38
CA CYS A 11 -5.53 14.95 11.83
C CYS A 11 -5.41 14.89 10.29
N CYS A 12 -6.40 14.37 9.58
CA CYS A 12 -6.29 14.24 8.12
C CYS A 12 -6.47 15.59 7.41
N LEU A 13 -5.74 15.77 6.31
CA LEU A 13 -5.97 16.88 5.38
C LEU A 13 -6.99 16.47 4.33
N ALA A 14 -8.16 17.11 4.36
CA ALA A 14 -9.27 16.85 3.42
C ALA A 14 -9.86 18.15 2.85
N ASP A 15 -8.97 19.07 2.41
CA ASP A 15 -9.38 20.34 1.82
C ASP A 15 -9.85 20.14 0.37
N LYS A 16 -11.10 20.50 0.07
CA LYS A 16 -11.68 20.40 -1.28
C LYS A 16 -11.16 21.46 -2.25
N ASN A 17 -10.72 22.61 -1.73
CA ASN A 17 -10.29 23.75 -2.53
C ASN A 17 -8.82 23.62 -2.92
N HIS A 18 -7.98 23.20 -1.97
CA HIS A 18 -6.53 23.11 -2.18
C HIS A 18 -6.01 21.67 -2.31
N GLY A 19 -6.86 20.66 -2.08
CA GLY A 19 -6.49 19.25 -2.19
C GLY A 19 -5.42 18.87 -1.17
N LEU A 20 -4.26 18.42 -1.65
CA LEU A 20 -3.10 18.01 -0.85
C LEU A 20 -2.10 19.15 -0.60
N TYR A 21 -2.51 20.40 -0.83
CA TYR A 21 -1.71 21.58 -0.54
C TYR A 21 -2.36 22.37 0.59
N LEU A 22 -1.61 22.64 1.66
CA LEU A 22 -2.09 23.43 2.80
C LEU A 22 -1.48 24.84 2.72
N PRO A 23 -2.27 25.91 2.49
CA PRO A 23 -1.76 27.28 2.55
C PRO A 23 -1.09 27.54 3.90
N TYR A 24 0.10 28.14 3.90
CA TYR A 24 0.96 28.26 5.09
C TYR A 24 1.47 29.68 5.30
N ASN A 25 0.56 30.58 5.65
CA ASN A 25 0.89 32.01 5.77
C ASN A 25 1.50 32.40 7.12
N THR A 26 1.32 31.60 8.18
CA THR A 26 1.78 31.88 9.54
C THR A 26 2.25 30.60 10.24
N HIS A 27 3.07 30.72 11.28
CA HIS A 27 3.54 29.57 12.07
C HIS A 27 2.43 28.90 12.90
N ASP A 28 1.31 29.57 13.13
CA ASP A 28 0.19 29.07 13.96
C ASP A 28 -0.67 28.02 13.25
N ILE A 29 -0.45 27.81 11.95
CA ILE A 29 -1.17 26.79 11.18
C ILE A 29 -0.67 25.41 11.60
N ASP A 30 -1.61 24.58 12.05
CA ASP A 30 -1.34 23.19 12.41
C ASP A 30 -0.96 22.38 11.16
N LYS A 31 0.24 21.80 11.19
CA LYS A 31 0.76 20.90 10.14
C LYS A 31 0.20 19.47 10.27
N GLY A 32 -0.50 19.18 11.37
CA GLY A 32 -1.20 17.94 11.65
C GLY A 32 -0.28 16.77 12.04
N GLY A 33 -0.88 15.77 12.69
CA GLY A 33 -0.29 14.44 12.88
C GLY A 33 0.89 14.37 13.85
N ASN A 34 1.62 13.26 13.78
CA ASN A 34 2.76 13.00 14.65
C ASN A 34 4.02 13.72 14.14
N ILE A 35 4.53 14.68 14.92
CA ILE A 35 5.72 15.48 14.58
C ILE A 35 6.94 14.61 14.27
N ALA A 36 7.15 13.49 14.98
CA ALA A 36 8.30 12.61 14.76
C ALA A 36 8.26 11.91 13.39
N LEU A 37 7.05 11.64 12.88
CA LEU A 37 6.81 10.94 11.62
C LEU A 37 6.24 11.87 10.53
N MET A 38 6.43 13.18 10.70
CA MET A 38 6.11 14.18 9.71
C MET A 38 7.18 14.16 8.61
N ALA A 39 6.76 14.14 7.34
CA ALA A 39 7.68 14.07 6.23
C ALA A 39 8.60 15.32 6.16
N PRO A 40 9.82 15.20 5.59
CA PRO A 40 10.82 16.27 5.61
C PRO A 40 10.30 17.58 5.01
N GLU A 41 9.62 17.49 3.87
CA GLU A 41 9.04 18.64 3.18
C GLU A 41 7.93 19.36 3.96
N VAL A 42 7.31 18.68 4.93
CA VAL A 42 6.25 19.23 5.78
C VAL A 42 6.86 19.88 7.02
N ILE A 43 7.75 19.16 7.72
CA ILE A 43 8.34 19.66 8.97
C ILE A 43 9.25 20.87 8.70
N THR A 44 10.03 20.87 7.61
CA THR A 44 10.93 21.98 7.25
C THR A 44 10.26 23.07 6.42
N ALA A 45 8.95 23.03 6.23
CA ALA A 45 8.24 24.11 5.55
C ALA A 45 8.27 25.37 6.41
N GLU A 46 8.58 26.50 5.79
CA GLU A 46 8.56 27.84 6.39
C GLU A 46 7.37 28.63 5.88
N PRO A 47 6.68 29.40 6.75
CA PRO A 47 5.53 30.17 6.33
C PRO A 47 5.94 31.40 5.55
N GLY A 48 5.04 31.87 4.70
CA GLY A 48 5.24 33.09 3.93
C GLY A 48 4.05 33.41 3.03
N PRO A 49 4.02 34.63 2.45
CA PRO A 49 2.99 35.01 1.50
C PRO A 49 2.95 34.02 0.32
N PHE A 50 1.77 33.48 0.03
CA PHE A 50 1.54 32.54 -1.07
C PHE A 50 2.33 31.22 -0.97
N THR A 51 2.79 30.85 0.22
CA THR A 51 3.41 29.55 0.45
C THR A 51 2.36 28.50 0.80
N SER A 52 2.60 27.25 0.37
CA SER A 52 1.75 26.12 0.71
C SER A 52 2.62 24.89 0.98
N ILE A 53 2.23 24.10 1.99
CA ILE A 53 2.86 22.83 2.31
C ILE A 53 2.30 21.75 1.39
N ASN A 54 3.17 20.95 0.79
CA ASN A 54 2.81 19.91 -0.15
C ASN A 54 2.77 18.53 0.54
N TYR A 55 1.57 17.94 0.68
CA TYR A 55 1.36 16.62 1.29
C TYR A 55 1.29 15.47 0.27
N THR A 56 1.49 15.73 -1.03
CA THR A 56 1.27 14.73 -2.11
C THR A 56 2.03 13.42 -1.95
N LYS A 57 3.17 13.42 -1.24
CA LYS A 57 3.98 12.22 -0.97
C LYS A 57 4.36 12.07 0.50
N ALA A 58 3.73 12.83 1.40
CA ALA A 58 4.06 12.83 2.82
C ALA A 58 3.76 11.45 3.45
N ASP A 59 2.56 10.93 3.22
CA ASP A 59 2.15 9.61 3.74
C ASP A 59 3.05 8.48 3.24
N PHE A 60 3.55 8.56 2.00
CA PHE A 60 4.45 7.54 1.48
C PHE A 60 5.80 7.54 2.20
N TRP A 61 6.31 8.70 2.61
CA TRP A 61 7.48 8.77 3.48
C TRP A 61 7.22 8.11 4.83
N THR A 62 6.06 8.40 5.44
CA THR A 62 5.64 7.78 6.70
C THR A 62 5.57 6.26 6.58
N VAL A 63 5.02 5.72 5.48
CA VAL A 63 5.02 4.28 5.18
C VAL A 63 6.45 3.72 5.14
N GLY A 64 7.42 4.45 4.58
CA GLY A 64 8.84 4.07 4.60
C GLY A 64 9.40 3.93 6.02
N THR A 65 8.98 4.77 6.96
CA THR A 65 9.39 4.66 8.37
C THR A 65 8.79 3.42 9.04
N ILE A 66 7.49 3.19 8.86
CA ILE A 66 6.73 2.07 9.42
C ILE A 66 7.21 0.74 8.83
N ALA A 67 7.71 0.74 7.58
CA ALA A 67 8.24 -0.46 6.95
C ALA A 67 9.36 -1.12 7.77
N TYR A 68 10.19 -0.36 8.48
CA TYR A 68 11.18 -0.93 9.39
C TYR A 68 10.53 -1.80 10.47
N GLU A 69 9.44 -1.32 11.08
CA GLU A 69 8.70 -2.04 12.11
C GLU A 69 7.99 -3.27 11.55
N ILE A 70 7.43 -3.17 10.34
CA ILE A 70 6.83 -4.31 9.63
C ILE A 70 7.85 -5.44 9.42
N PHE A 71 9.12 -5.10 9.15
CA PHE A 71 10.22 -6.06 9.00
C PHE A 71 10.96 -6.36 10.31
N GLY A 72 10.36 -6.05 11.47
CA GLY A 72 10.88 -6.41 12.79
C GLY A 72 12.06 -5.57 13.28
N MET A 73 12.32 -4.44 12.64
CA MET A 73 13.35 -3.49 13.03
C MET A 73 12.76 -2.34 13.85
N LYS A 74 13.62 -1.54 14.50
CA LYS A 74 13.20 -0.29 15.14
C LYS A 74 12.96 0.78 14.08
N ASN A 75 11.91 1.59 14.25
CA ASN A 75 11.69 2.77 13.42
C ASN A 75 12.85 3.76 13.59
N PRO A 76 13.52 4.21 12.52
CA PRO A 76 14.67 5.10 12.63
C PRO A 76 14.37 6.48 13.25
N PHE A 77 13.10 6.91 13.18
CA PHE A 77 12.64 8.25 13.57
C PHE A 77 11.77 8.25 14.84
N HIS A 78 11.52 7.08 15.44
CA HIS A 78 10.69 6.93 16.62
C HIS A 78 11.46 6.18 17.72
N GLY A 79 11.59 6.77 18.91
CA GLY A 79 12.34 6.20 20.03
C GLY A 79 11.58 6.38 21.35
N GLU A 80 11.62 5.38 22.22
CA GLU A 80 10.71 5.36 23.37
C GLU A 80 11.15 6.22 24.56
N LYS A 81 12.45 6.53 24.78
CA LYS A 81 12.85 7.22 26.02
C LYS A 81 14.04 8.20 25.98
N GLU A 82 14.84 8.27 24.91
CA GLU A 82 15.74 9.40 24.65
C GLU A 82 16.39 9.22 23.27
N GLN A 83 16.07 10.18 22.38
CA GLN A 83 16.56 10.37 21.02
C GLN A 83 16.28 9.22 20.03
N ALA A 84 15.35 9.49 19.10
CA ALA A 84 15.31 8.77 17.84
C ALA A 84 16.69 8.77 17.19
N ALA A 85 17.08 7.67 16.53
CA ALA A 85 18.38 7.56 15.90
C ALA A 85 18.60 8.65 14.84
N LEU A 86 17.52 9.06 14.17
CA LEU A 86 17.50 10.10 13.16
C LEU A 86 16.35 11.07 13.40
N ASN A 87 16.51 12.31 12.96
CA ASN A 87 15.44 13.30 12.94
C ASN A 87 14.94 13.51 11.51
N ASN A 88 13.62 13.62 11.35
CA ASN A 88 12.96 13.84 10.06
C ASN A 88 13.38 15.13 9.35
N TYR A 89 13.76 16.18 10.09
CA TYR A 89 14.15 17.47 9.51
C TYR A 89 15.59 17.52 8.97
N ASN A 90 16.53 16.69 9.45
CA ASN A 90 17.97 16.82 9.07
C ASN A 90 18.73 15.52 8.76
N TYR A 91 18.12 14.33 8.86
CA TYR A 91 18.80 13.06 8.52
C TYR A 91 19.38 13.06 7.10
N ILE A 92 20.45 12.30 6.89
CA ILE A 92 21.01 12.01 5.57
C ILE A 92 20.57 10.60 5.15
N GLU A 93 20.16 10.43 3.89
CA GLU A 93 19.61 9.15 3.39
C GLU A 93 20.58 7.96 3.56
N ASN A 94 21.90 8.21 3.57
CA ASN A 94 22.94 7.20 3.78
C ASN A 94 23.10 6.78 5.25
N GLU A 95 22.54 7.53 6.20
CA GLU A 95 22.55 7.20 7.63
C GLU A 95 21.38 6.29 8.02
N LEU A 96 20.47 6.00 7.09
CA LEU A 96 19.37 5.08 7.31
C LEU A 96 19.92 3.68 7.64
N PRO A 97 19.38 3.00 8.68
CA PRO A 97 19.81 1.65 9.04
C PRO A 97 19.65 0.70 7.85
N THR A 98 20.63 -0.18 7.65
CA THR A 98 20.58 -1.16 6.56
C THR A 98 19.45 -2.16 6.80
N LEU A 99 18.54 -2.28 5.83
CA LEU A 99 17.50 -3.30 5.82
C LEU A 99 18.11 -4.71 5.72
N PRO A 100 17.41 -5.76 6.19
CA PRO A 100 17.95 -7.12 6.22
C PRO A 100 18.20 -7.66 4.80
N ASP A 101 19.27 -8.45 4.64
CA ASP A 101 19.62 -9.07 3.35
C ASP A 101 18.58 -10.11 2.87
N SER A 102 17.73 -10.61 3.78
CA SER A 102 16.60 -11.48 3.45
C SER A 102 15.48 -10.75 2.68
N LEU A 103 15.50 -9.41 2.67
CA LEU A 103 14.49 -8.61 2.01
C LEU A 103 14.73 -8.57 0.49
N PRO A 104 13.71 -8.84 -0.33
CA PRO A 104 13.82 -8.71 -1.78
C PRO A 104 14.30 -7.32 -2.19
N SER A 105 15.20 -7.24 -3.17
CA SER A 105 15.79 -5.99 -3.67
C SER A 105 14.74 -4.95 -4.06
N ILE A 106 13.62 -5.38 -4.66
CA ILE A 106 12.50 -4.50 -5.03
C ILE A 106 11.90 -3.79 -3.82
N ILE A 107 11.69 -4.53 -2.73
CA ILE A 107 11.12 -3.96 -1.50
C ILE A 107 12.15 -3.04 -0.83
N ASN A 108 13.42 -3.43 -0.79
CA ASN A 108 14.51 -2.60 -0.27
C ASN A 108 14.59 -1.25 -1.02
N ALA A 109 14.56 -1.28 -2.36
CA ALA A 109 14.57 -0.10 -3.21
C ALA A 109 13.35 0.81 -2.98
N ILE A 110 12.15 0.22 -2.80
CA ILE A 110 10.92 0.99 -2.52
C ILE A 110 11.01 1.68 -1.15
N ILE A 111 11.48 1.00 -0.10
CA ILE A 111 11.62 1.60 1.24
C ILE A 111 12.64 2.74 1.21
N LYS A 112 13.79 2.53 0.58
CA LYS A 112 14.80 3.59 0.40
C LYS A 112 14.26 4.78 -0.39
N ASN A 113 13.51 4.53 -1.45
CA ASN A 113 12.89 5.59 -2.24
C ASN A 113 11.81 6.35 -1.46
N ALA A 114 11.00 5.66 -0.67
CA ALA A 114 10.01 6.28 0.22
C ALA A 114 10.66 7.28 1.19
N LEU A 115 11.83 6.91 1.73
CA LEU A 115 12.63 7.74 2.63
C LEU A 115 13.57 8.72 1.92
N SER A 116 13.36 9.00 0.63
CA SER A 116 14.04 10.11 -0.01
C SER A 116 13.52 11.44 0.52
N ARG A 117 14.42 12.38 0.86
CA ARG A 117 14.08 13.74 1.30
C ARG A 117 13.48 14.58 0.18
N SER A 118 13.93 14.34 -1.04
CA SER A 118 13.47 15.08 -2.21
C SER A 118 12.17 14.49 -2.78
N LEU A 119 11.12 15.31 -2.86
CA LEU A 119 9.85 14.96 -3.51
C LEU A 119 10.01 14.57 -5.00
N TYR A 120 11.02 15.11 -5.67
CA TYR A 120 11.30 14.82 -7.08
C TYR A 120 11.92 13.43 -7.29
N LYS A 121 12.60 12.90 -6.26
CA LYS A 121 13.16 11.54 -6.27
C LYS A 121 12.14 10.50 -5.76
N ARG A 122 11.31 10.89 -4.78
CA ARG A 122 10.32 10.02 -4.16
C ARG A 122 9.21 9.65 -5.15
N LEU A 123 8.85 8.39 -5.22
CA LEU A 123 7.74 7.91 -6.05
C LEU A 123 6.40 8.46 -5.55
N ASP A 124 5.45 8.56 -6.48
CA ASP A 124 4.06 8.76 -6.13
C ASP A 124 3.51 7.49 -5.47
N SER A 125 2.65 7.65 -4.46
CA SER A 125 2.06 6.54 -3.70
C SER A 125 1.39 5.49 -4.60
N GLU A 126 0.71 5.95 -5.66
CA GLU A 126 0.06 5.07 -6.63
C GLU A 126 1.07 4.22 -7.42
N LEU A 127 2.18 4.82 -7.84
CA LEU A 127 3.21 4.14 -8.61
C LEU A 127 3.96 3.12 -7.73
N ALA A 128 4.33 3.50 -6.51
CA ALA A 128 4.93 2.59 -5.54
C ALA A 128 4.01 1.40 -5.20
N ALA A 129 2.73 1.65 -4.96
CA ALA A 129 1.75 0.59 -4.75
C ALA A 129 1.62 -0.32 -5.98
N THR A 130 1.77 0.21 -7.19
CA THR A 130 1.77 -0.59 -8.44
C THR A 130 3.02 -1.45 -8.55
N VAL A 131 4.20 -0.95 -8.19
CA VAL A 131 5.45 -1.74 -8.11
C VAL A 131 5.29 -2.92 -7.16
N MET A 132 4.73 -2.69 -5.96
CA MET A 132 4.49 -3.76 -4.99
C MET A 132 3.50 -4.81 -5.51
N GLN A 133 2.46 -4.40 -6.23
CA GLN A 133 1.49 -5.34 -6.83
C GLN A 133 2.11 -6.16 -7.98
N LEU A 134 3.00 -5.56 -8.77
CA LEU A 134 3.76 -6.30 -9.80
C LEU A 134 4.71 -7.29 -9.15
N TYR A 135 5.42 -6.90 -8.10
CA TYR A 135 6.28 -7.82 -7.36
C TYR A 135 5.54 -9.07 -6.87
N LEU A 136 4.30 -8.90 -6.38
CA LEU A 136 3.50 -10.01 -5.86
C LEU A 136 2.90 -10.91 -6.96
N TRP A 137 2.46 -10.35 -8.09
CA TRP A 137 1.56 -11.04 -9.02
C TRP A 137 1.99 -11.06 -10.49
N ALA A 138 3.01 -10.29 -10.87
CA ALA A 138 3.50 -10.30 -12.24
C ALA A 138 4.27 -11.60 -12.54
N PRO A 139 4.32 -12.03 -13.81
CA PRO A 139 5.24 -13.07 -14.24
C PRO A 139 6.68 -12.73 -13.84
N SER A 140 7.42 -13.68 -13.28
CA SER A 140 8.80 -13.45 -12.81
C SER A 140 9.75 -13.00 -13.91
N SER A 141 9.45 -13.33 -15.18
CA SER A 141 10.18 -12.82 -16.34
C SER A 141 10.15 -11.31 -16.43
N TRP A 142 9.05 -10.64 -16.03
CA TRP A 142 8.91 -9.19 -16.15
C TRP A 142 9.73 -8.41 -15.13
N LEU A 143 10.18 -9.07 -14.06
CA LEU A 143 10.95 -8.47 -12.97
C LEU A 143 12.47 -8.54 -13.21
N LYS A 144 12.92 -9.18 -14.29
CA LYS A 144 14.33 -9.29 -14.65
C LYS A 144 14.75 -8.09 -15.49
N SER A 145 15.91 -7.50 -15.17
CA SER A 145 16.44 -6.32 -15.85
C SER A 145 16.80 -6.56 -17.32
N GLU A 146 17.15 -7.80 -17.69
CA GLU A 146 17.62 -8.16 -19.04
C GLU A 146 16.51 -8.46 -20.05
N THR A 147 15.26 -8.55 -19.61
CA THR A 147 14.14 -8.93 -20.49
C THR A 147 13.44 -7.71 -21.08
N GLN A 148 12.98 -7.84 -22.33
CA GLN A 148 12.12 -6.84 -22.95
C GLN A 148 10.83 -6.64 -22.12
N LEU A 149 10.43 -5.39 -21.95
CA LEU A 149 9.16 -5.06 -21.30
C LEU A 149 7.97 -5.69 -22.04
N PRO A 150 6.97 -6.19 -21.32
CA PRO A 150 5.77 -6.76 -21.93
C PRO A 150 5.03 -5.72 -22.78
N THR A 151 4.46 -6.21 -23.86
CA THR A 151 3.57 -5.46 -24.75
C THR A 151 2.27 -5.08 -24.03
N SER A 152 1.56 -4.10 -24.59
CA SER A 152 0.24 -3.72 -24.07
C SER A 152 -0.72 -4.90 -24.01
N ASN A 153 -0.67 -5.79 -25.00
CA ASN A 153 -1.54 -6.96 -25.08
C ASN A 153 -1.23 -7.97 -23.97
N GLU A 154 0.05 -8.24 -23.71
CA GLU A 154 0.46 -9.13 -22.61
C GLU A 154 0.03 -8.58 -21.24
N ILE A 155 0.15 -7.27 -21.04
CA ILE A 155 -0.33 -6.61 -19.82
C ILE A 155 -1.85 -6.78 -19.69
N MET A 156 -2.60 -6.50 -20.75
CA MET A 156 -4.07 -6.64 -20.74
C MET A 156 -4.51 -8.09 -20.48
N GLN A 157 -3.85 -9.07 -21.10
CA GLN A 157 -4.13 -10.49 -20.87
C GLN A 157 -3.82 -10.91 -19.42
N TRP A 158 -2.72 -10.42 -18.86
CA TRP A 158 -2.39 -10.66 -17.46
C TRP A 158 -3.43 -10.05 -16.50
N LEU A 159 -3.86 -8.80 -16.75
CA LEU A 159 -4.92 -8.15 -15.96
C LEU A 159 -6.26 -8.88 -16.05
N LEU A 160 -6.64 -9.35 -17.24
CA LEU A 160 -7.82 -10.18 -17.44
C LEU A 160 -7.72 -11.48 -16.64
N CYS A 161 -6.59 -12.18 -16.73
CA CYS A 161 -6.33 -13.40 -15.96
C CYS A 161 -6.42 -13.14 -14.45
N LEU A 162 -5.87 -12.03 -13.97
CA LEU A 162 -5.91 -11.63 -12.57
C LEU A 162 -7.36 -11.34 -12.10
N THR A 163 -8.15 -10.70 -12.95
CA THR A 163 -9.58 -10.43 -12.71
C THR A 163 -10.38 -11.73 -12.63
N THR A 164 -10.20 -12.65 -13.59
CA THR A 164 -10.84 -13.96 -13.58
C THR A 164 -10.47 -14.77 -12.35
N LYS A 165 -9.21 -14.73 -11.90
CA LYS A 165 -8.79 -15.39 -10.66
C LYS A 165 -9.59 -14.89 -9.45
N VAL A 166 -9.76 -13.58 -9.30
CA VAL A 166 -10.55 -13.01 -8.19
C VAL A 166 -12.04 -13.38 -8.30
N LEU A 167 -12.64 -13.23 -9.48
CA LEU A 167 -14.08 -13.45 -9.66
C LEU A 167 -14.48 -14.92 -9.61
N CYS A 168 -13.67 -15.83 -10.16
CA CYS A 168 -14.01 -17.24 -10.27
C CYS A 168 -13.60 -18.06 -9.05
N GLU A 169 -12.55 -17.66 -8.32
CA GLU A 169 -12.17 -18.34 -7.07
C GLU A 169 -13.15 -17.99 -5.93
N GLY A 170 -13.76 -16.80 -5.93
CA GLY A 170 -14.82 -16.43 -4.99
C GLY A 170 -16.16 -17.17 -5.18
N ARG A 171 -16.37 -17.81 -6.35
CA ARG A 171 -17.66 -18.43 -6.73
C ARG A 171 -17.74 -19.94 -6.42
N LYS A 172 -16.62 -20.60 -6.12
CA LYS A 172 -16.59 -22.06 -5.85
C LYS A 172 -17.36 -22.49 -4.59
N THR A 173 -17.82 -21.56 -3.76
CA THR A 173 -18.65 -21.84 -2.58
C THR A 173 -20.14 -21.96 -2.88
N ASN A 174 -20.66 -21.32 -3.93
CA ASN A 174 -22.10 -21.35 -4.22
C ASN A 174 -22.54 -22.56 -5.05
N LEU A 175 -21.60 -23.31 -5.64
CA LEU A 175 -21.93 -24.46 -6.50
C LEU A 175 -21.93 -25.82 -5.78
N PHE A 176 -21.39 -25.90 -4.56
CA PHE A 176 -21.40 -27.13 -3.75
C PHE A 176 -22.54 -27.18 -2.70
N SER A 177 -23.48 -26.21 -2.71
CA SER A 177 -24.63 -26.17 -1.80
C SER A 177 -25.95 -26.61 -2.45
N SER A 178 -25.94 -27.12 -3.68
CA SER A 178 -27.18 -27.46 -4.40
C SER A 178 -27.12 -28.84 -5.07
N HIS A 179 -26.58 -29.83 -4.35
CA HIS A 179 -26.78 -31.25 -4.69
C HIS A 179 -26.91 -32.10 -3.43
N GLU A 180 -28.02 -31.93 -2.72
CA GLU A 180 -28.66 -33.04 -2.00
C GLU A 180 -30.17 -32.91 -2.21
N SER A 181 -30.73 -33.80 -3.04
CA SER A 181 -32.16 -34.02 -3.08
C SER A 181 -32.51 -35.21 -2.21
N SER A 182 -33.46 -34.96 -1.30
CA SER A 182 -34.55 -35.85 -0.86
C SER A 182 -34.21 -37.14 -0.12
N ALA A 183 -34.43 -37.12 1.21
CA ALA A 183 -35.39 -38.01 1.87
C ALA A 183 -35.88 -37.41 3.20
N ASP A 184 -37.17 -37.59 3.45
CA ASP A 184 -38.04 -37.07 4.50
C ASP A 184 -37.50 -37.17 5.95
N THR A 185 -37.86 -36.20 6.80
CA THR A 185 -38.58 -36.37 8.08
C THR A 185 -38.82 -35.00 8.75
N GLU A 186 -40.07 -34.73 9.13
CA GLU A 186 -40.53 -33.57 9.91
C GLU A 186 -39.90 -33.51 11.31
N HIS A 187 -39.42 -32.34 11.75
CA HIS A 187 -39.84 -31.73 13.02
C HIS A 187 -39.33 -30.29 13.18
N ASN A 188 -40.26 -29.41 13.59
CA ASN A 188 -40.04 -28.03 14.03
C ASN A 188 -38.91 -27.91 15.07
N ILE A 189 -38.09 -26.85 14.99
CA ILE A 189 -37.74 -25.92 16.09
C ILE A 189 -36.81 -24.78 15.58
N SER A 190 -37.18 -23.54 15.93
CA SER A 190 -36.36 -22.32 16.02
C SER A 190 -36.01 -21.54 14.75
N ARG A 191 -36.85 -20.53 14.48
CA ARG A 191 -36.52 -19.26 13.81
C ARG A 191 -35.46 -18.51 14.63
N HIS A 192 -34.19 -18.83 14.47
CA HIS A 192 -33.08 -17.91 14.82
C HIS A 192 -31.77 -18.34 14.15
N ASN A 193 -31.60 -18.06 12.85
CA ASN A 193 -30.28 -18.16 12.20
C ASN A 193 -30.11 -17.17 11.03
N ALA A 194 -30.77 -16.01 11.06
CA ALA A 194 -30.63 -14.99 10.02
C ALA A 194 -29.35 -14.11 10.14
N ASN A 195 -28.59 -14.21 11.24
CA ASN A 195 -27.44 -13.32 11.49
C ASN A 195 -26.09 -14.03 11.66
N LYS A 196 -25.95 -15.28 11.21
CA LYS A 196 -24.65 -15.99 11.19
C LYS A 196 -23.90 -15.82 9.86
N ARG A 197 -24.09 -14.69 9.17
CA ARG A 197 -23.34 -14.25 7.99
C ARG A 197 -22.21 -13.27 8.34
N ILE A 198 -21.67 -13.39 9.55
CA ILE A 198 -20.54 -12.57 10.02
C ILE A 198 -19.35 -13.51 10.22
N LEU A 199 -18.30 -13.26 9.43
CA LEU A 199 -16.90 -13.68 9.65
C LEU A 199 -16.55 -15.16 9.46
N SER A 200 -17.06 -15.83 8.43
CA SER A 200 -16.38 -17.03 7.92
C SER A 200 -15.10 -16.63 7.17
N ILE A 201 -13.99 -16.46 7.90
CA ILE A 201 -12.60 -16.36 7.38
C ILE A 201 -12.16 -17.74 6.86
N ARG A 202 -13.00 -18.41 6.06
CA ARG A 202 -12.67 -19.70 5.45
C ARG A 202 -12.08 -19.41 4.08
N SER A 203 -10.87 -19.95 3.87
CA SER A 203 -10.11 -19.92 2.63
C SER A 203 -11.00 -20.25 1.42
N CYS A 204 -11.47 -19.23 0.73
CA CYS A 204 -12.19 -19.39 -0.53
C CYS A 204 -11.14 -19.27 -1.63
N GLY A 205 -10.68 -20.40 -2.19
CA GLY A 205 -9.60 -20.45 -3.18
C GLY A 205 -8.19 -20.65 -2.58
N ARG A 206 -7.16 -20.73 -3.44
CA ARG A 206 -5.75 -20.87 -3.02
C ARG A 206 -5.22 -19.66 -2.25
N ARG A 207 -5.99 -18.57 -2.20
CA ARG A 207 -5.60 -17.27 -1.69
C ARG A 207 -6.33 -16.89 -0.41
N THR A 208 -5.68 -16.07 0.40
CA THR A 208 -6.27 -15.54 1.63
C THR A 208 -7.11 -14.27 1.36
N MET A 209 -8.04 -13.93 2.26
CA MET A 209 -8.89 -12.74 2.11
C MET A 209 -8.08 -11.43 1.87
N PRO A 210 -6.97 -11.16 2.59
CA PRO A 210 -6.13 -10.00 2.30
C PRO A 210 -5.56 -9.98 0.87
N GLU A 211 -5.22 -11.14 0.30
CA GLU A 211 -4.72 -11.22 -1.07
C GLU A 211 -5.80 -10.83 -2.09
N TYR A 212 -7.05 -11.27 -1.88
CA TYR A 212 -8.16 -10.82 -2.71
C TYR A 212 -8.41 -9.31 -2.60
N GLN A 213 -8.34 -8.76 -1.38
CA GLN A 213 -8.49 -7.33 -1.17
C GLN A 213 -7.39 -6.54 -1.89
N LEU A 214 -6.14 -6.99 -1.82
CA LEU A 214 -5.01 -6.38 -2.54
C LEU A 214 -5.20 -6.43 -4.05
N ILE A 215 -5.58 -7.57 -4.60
CA ILE A 215 -5.78 -7.71 -6.05
C ILE A 215 -6.97 -6.87 -6.52
N ALA A 216 -8.10 -6.90 -5.81
CA ALA A 216 -9.28 -6.12 -6.15
C ALA A 216 -9.00 -4.61 -6.09
N SER A 217 -8.31 -4.14 -5.04
CA SER A 217 -7.89 -2.74 -4.91
C SER A 217 -6.92 -2.30 -6.00
N PHE A 218 -6.04 -3.20 -6.46
CA PHE A 218 -5.18 -2.94 -7.60
C PHE A 218 -5.99 -2.81 -8.90
N LEU A 219 -6.85 -3.80 -9.18
CA LEU A 219 -7.66 -3.83 -10.40
C LEU A 219 -8.64 -2.65 -10.49
N SER A 220 -9.12 -2.10 -9.37
CA SER A 220 -10.03 -0.94 -9.39
C SER A 220 -9.37 0.38 -9.79
N ARG A 221 -8.04 0.47 -9.73
CA ARG A 221 -7.28 1.70 -10.06
C ARG A 221 -6.26 1.53 -11.18
N VAL A 222 -6.03 0.30 -11.65
CA VAL A 222 -4.93 0.02 -12.57
C VAL A 222 -5.12 0.74 -13.90
N THR A 223 -4.05 1.38 -14.38
CA THR A 223 -3.96 1.89 -15.75
C THR A 223 -2.77 1.26 -16.46
N LEU A 224 -2.88 1.11 -17.78
CA LEU A 224 -1.78 0.56 -18.59
C LEU A 224 -0.50 1.40 -18.48
N ALA A 225 -0.65 2.72 -18.40
CA ALA A 225 0.46 3.64 -18.23
C ALA A 225 1.19 3.40 -16.90
N ASN A 226 0.45 3.26 -15.79
CA ASN A 226 1.04 3.04 -14.47
C ASN A 226 1.76 1.69 -14.38
N VAL A 227 1.21 0.63 -14.98
CA VAL A 227 1.90 -0.67 -15.07
C VAL A 227 3.22 -0.56 -15.84
N LYS A 228 3.21 0.09 -17.01
CA LYS A 228 4.44 0.28 -17.80
C LYS A 228 5.48 1.13 -17.08
N ASN A 229 5.06 2.18 -16.40
CA ASN A 229 5.95 3.04 -15.62
C ASN A 229 6.55 2.30 -14.43
N ALA A 230 5.76 1.48 -13.73
CA ALA A 230 6.23 0.66 -12.63
C ALA A 230 7.24 -0.40 -13.09
N LEU A 231 6.99 -1.09 -14.21
CA LEU A 231 7.95 -2.05 -14.78
C LEU A 231 9.26 -1.37 -15.20
N LYS A 232 9.20 -0.19 -15.85
CA LYS A 232 10.38 0.61 -16.16
C LYS A 232 11.15 1.03 -14.91
N TRP A 233 10.44 1.36 -13.83
CA TRP A 233 11.07 1.70 -12.57
C TRP A 233 11.79 0.49 -11.96
N ILE A 234 11.16 -0.69 -11.96
CA ILE A 234 11.77 -1.94 -11.47
C ILE A 234 13.07 -2.22 -12.24
N GLN A 235 13.05 -2.23 -13.57
CA GLN A 235 14.24 -2.52 -14.38
C GLN A 235 15.40 -1.53 -14.20
N ARG A 236 15.14 -0.31 -13.71
CA ARG A 236 16.17 0.72 -13.49
C ARG A 236 16.79 0.67 -12.10
N ASN A 237 16.10 0.06 -11.14
CA ASN A 237 16.47 0.14 -9.72
C ASN A 237 16.84 -1.22 -9.13
N ILE A 238 16.79 -2.29 -9.94
CA ILE A 238 17.02 -3.69 -9.56
C ILE A 238 17.98 -4.31 -10.56
#